data_AF-A0A7C5VVA5-F1
#
_entry.id   AF-A0A7C5VVA5-F1
#
_cell.length_a   1.000
_cell.length_b   1.000
_cell.length_c   1.000
_cell.angle_alpha   90.00
_cell.angle_beta   90.00
_cell.angle_gamma   90.00
#
_symmetry.space_group_name_H-M   'P 1'
#
loop_
_entity.id
_entity.type
_entity.pdbx_description
1 polymer ?
#
loop_
_entity_poly.entity_id
_entity_poly.type
_entity_poly.pdbx_seq_one_letter_code
_entity_poly.pdbx_strand_id
1 'polypeptide(L)'
;MSDRKRIVIRRRLLPEGAPAEQQAGDTAEAQDVEKPSLEPQGIQAQPPADAYEEALKSFEGIQERIRNIRELDRSIQRVFKKWDEVDLRSVKKKLNQLTDERNAVLSESQSCENLLNEALGLLETRMSELEEQLFDKLVEVEYLRERGDSLNEAEGSRLKTLEGEVEEHRNKIAEVKKKISDLQVKLDNIRSLPRTISKLTTSTEEAEPLYKELVAKYRDETRVASAIEKIMQDEGVSRPYAIIHLWKAALKPRVSGQS
;
A
#
# COMPACT_ATOMS: atom_id res chain seq x y z
N MET A 1 24.72 -27.86 -49.72
CA MET A 1 25.71 -28.77 -49.13
C MET A 1 26.60 -27.93 -48.22
N SER A 2 26.25 -27.82 -46.93
CA SER A 2 26.88 -28.55 -45.82
C SER A 2 28.41 -28.53 -45.90
N ASP A 3 29.11 -27.89 -44.96
CA ASP A 3 29.57 -28.64 -43.79
C ASP A 3 30.17 -27.81 -42.65
N ARG A 4 29.98 -28.39 -41.47
CA ARG A 4 30.15 -27.86 -40.11
C ARG A 4 31.62 -27.81 -39.69
N LYS A 5 32.04 -26.74 -39.01
CA LYS A 5 33.34 -26.68 -38.30
C LYS A 5 33.19 -27.23 -36.87
N ARG A 6 33.98 -28.26 -36.55
CA ARG A 6 34.11 -28.92 -35.24
C ARG A 6 34.96 -28.08 -34.27
N ILE A 7 34.55 -28.10 -32.99
CA ILE A 7 35.27 -27.54 -31.83
C ILE A 7 36.21 -28.62 -31.28
N VAL A 8 37.44 -28.24 -30.90
CA VAL A 8 38.43 -29.11 -30.23
C VAL A 8 38.86 -28.45 -28.91
N ILE A 9 38.64 -29.15 -27.79
CA ILE A 9 39.03 -28.78 -26.43
C ILE A 9 40.46 -29.27 -26.17
N ARG A 10 41.35 -28.42 -25.63
CA ARG A 10 42.69 -28.82 -25.16
C ARG A 10 42.79 -28.68 -23.63
N ARG A 11 42.95 -29.83 -22.96
CA ARG A 11 43.40 -29.98 -21.56
C ARG A 11 44.88 -29.61 -21.45
N ARG A 12 45.28 -28.94 -20.38
CA ARG A 12 46.69 -28.68 -20.02
C ARG A 12 47.08 -29.52 -18.80
N LEU A 13 48.25 -30.13 -18.92
CA LEU A 13 48.90 -31.09 -18.04
C LEU A 13 49.61 -30.40 -16.85
N LEU A 14 49.68 -31.11 -15.72
CA LEU A 14 50.60 -30.91 -14.59
C LEU A 14 52.00 -31.45 -14.94
N PRO A 15 53.07 -30.98 -14.27
CA PRO A 15 54.24 -31.80 -13.92
C PRO A 15 54.35 -31.91 -12.38
N GLU A 16 54.39 -33.09 -11.76
CA GLU A 16 55.49 -34.08 -11.63
C GLU A 16 56.61 -33.65 -10.66
N GLY A 17 56.83 -34.45 -9.60
CA GLY A 17 57.90 -34.31 -8.62
C GLY A 17 57.63 -35.09 -7.31
N ALA A 18 57.91 -36.40 -7.32
CA ALA A 18 57.99 -37.28 -6.14
C ALA A 18 59.42 -37.24 -5.52
N PRO A 19 59.83 -38.08 -4.53
CA PRO A 19 59.13 -38.82 -3.46
C PRO A 19 59.84 -38.66 -2.07
N ALA A 20 59.34 -39.37 -1.03
CA ALA A 20 60.09 -40.13 0.01
C ALA A 20 59.62 -39.92 1.48
N GLU A 21 58.89 -40.93 1.95
CA GLU A 21 59.00 -41.70 3.21
C GLU A 21 59.49 -41.11 4.56
N GLN A 22 58.69 -41.48 5.59
CA GLN A 22 59.03 -41.94 6.96
C GLN A 22 58.96 -40.98 8.17
N GLN A 23 57.90 -41.26 8.97
CA GLN A 23 57.86 -41.52 10.43
C GLN A 23 57.90 -40.40 11.49
N ALA A 24 56.89 -40.53 12.36
CA ALA A 24 56.87 -40.38 13.82
C ALA A 24 56.76 -38.98 14.44
N GLY A 25 55.78 -38.85 15.35
CA GLY A 25 55.91 -38.01 16.54
C GLY A 25 54.82 -36.97 16.79
N ASP A 26 53.85 -37.38 17.61
CA ASP A 26 53.24 -36.65 18.73
C ASP A 26 52.37 -35.37 18.58
N THR A 27 51.18 -35.53 19.18
CA THR A 27 50.42 -34.59 20.03
C THR A 27 49.52 -33.50 19.41
N ALA A 28 48.26 -33.59 19.87
CA ALA A 28 47.41 -32.52 20.42
C ALA A 28 46.20 -32.03 19.58
N GLU A 29 45.05 -32.28 20.21
CA GLU A 29 43.80 -31.51 20.24
C GLU A 29 42.76 -31.71 19.14
N ALA A 30 41.73 -32.45 19.57
CA ALA A 30 40.39 -32.45 19.04
C ALA A 30 39.73 -31.06 19.17
N GLN A 31 39.08 -30.60 18.12
CA GLN A 31 37.92 -29.72 18.23
C GLN A 31 36.79 -30.28 17.36
N ASP A 32 35.86 -30.91 18.07
CA ASP A 32 34.50 -31.22 17.65
C ASP A 32 33.81 -29.89 17.31
N VAL A 33 33.40 -29.72 16.04
CA VAL A 33 32.58 -28.57 15.64
C VAL A 33 31.12 -28.99 15.79
N GLU A 34 30.57 -28.73 16.97
CA GLU A 34 29.13 -28.70 17.22
C GLU A 34 28.45 -27.77 16.20
N LYS A 35 27.60 -28.34 15.36
CA LYS A 35 26.61 -27.57 14.59
C LYS A 35 25.55 -27.05 15.56
N PRO A 36 25.29 -25.73 15.63
CA PRO A 36 24.17 -25.22 16.38
C PRO A 36 22.87 -25.65 15.70
N SER A 37 22.04 -26.39 16.44
CA SER A 37 20.65 -26.64 16.11
C SER A 37 19.91 -25.30 16.11
N LEU A 38 19.48 -24.84 14.94
CA LEU A 38 18.54 -23.75 14.80
C LEU A 38 17.17 -24.25 15.25
N GLU A 39 16.82 -23.97 16.50
CA GLU A 39 15.42 -24.02 16.93
C GLU A 39 14.62 -23.03 16.06
N PRO A 40 13.49 -23.45 15.46
CA PRO A 40 12.57 -22.50 14.85
C PRO A 40 11.98 -21.64 15.97
N GLN A 41 12.40 -20.38 16.04
CA GLN A 41 11.74 -19.37 16.84
C GLN A 41 10.26 -19.40 16.50
N GLY A 42 9.43 -19.73 17.50
CA GLY A 42 7.98 -19.69 17.38
C GLY A 42 7.55 -18.28 17.00
N ILE A 43 7.21 -18.09 15.74
CA ILE A 43 6.38 -16.97 15.31
C ILE A 43 5.08 -17.16 16.09
N GLN A 44 4.88 -16.34 17.13
CA GLN A 44 3.56 -16.23 17.73
C GLN A 44 2.64 -15.71 16.64
N ALA A 45 1.88 -16.61 16.00
CA ALA A 45 0.92 -16.25 14.99
C ALA A 45 -0.09 -15.30 15.63
N GLN A 46 -0.04 -14.03 15.26
CA GLN A 46 -1.05 -13.06 15.69
C GLN A 46 -2.42 -13.57 15.23
N PRO A 47 -3.47 -13.45 16.07
CA PRO A 47 -4.81 -13.80 15.68
C PRO A 47 -5.21 -13.02 14.41
N PRO A 48 -5.96 -13.63 13.47
CA PRO A 48 -6.40 -12.95 12.25
C PRO A 48 -7.19 -11.66 12.51
N ALA A 49 -7.86 -11.56 13.65
CA ALA A 49 -8.60 -10.37 14.07
C ALA A 49 -7.68 -9.19 14.39
N ASP A 50 -6.56 -9.43 15.07
CA ASP A 50 -5.63 -8.39 15.52
C ASP A 50 -4.89 -7.79 14.32
N ALA A 51 -4.40 -8.64 13.41
CA ALA A 51 -3.74 -8.21 12.18
C ALA A 51 -4.70 -7.41 11.27
N TYR A 52 -5.98 -7.83 11.18
CA TYR A 52 -6.99 -7.08 10.44
C TYR A 52 -7.21 -5.69 11.02
N GLU A 53 -7.38 -5.57 12.35
CA GLU A 53 -7.58 -4.27 13.00
C GLU A 53 -6.36 -3.36 12.88
N GLU A 54 -5.15 -3.91 13.02
CA GLU A 54 -3.90 -3.16 12.85
C GLU A 54 -3.76 -2.61 11.43
N ALA A 55 -4.03 -3.45 10.42
CA ALA A 55 -4.00 -3.02 9.03
C ALA A 55 -5.04 -1.92 8.74
N LEU A 56 -6.24 -2.00 9.33
CA LEU A 56 -7.26 -0.96 9.22
C LEU A 56 -6.82 0.36 9.86
N LYS A 57 -6.27 0.32 11.08
CA LYS A 57 -5.77 1.51 11.77
C LYS A 57 -4.66 2.20 10.97
N SER A 58 -3.74 1.40 10.43
CA SER A 58 -2.67 1.92 9.57
C SER A 58 -3.24 2.61 8.32
N PHE A 59 -4.19 1.98 7.63
CA PHE A 59 -4.85 2.56 6.47
C PHE A 59 -5.59 3.86 6.80
N GLU A 60 -6.33 3.88 7.90
CA GLU A 60 -7.06 5.08 8.37
C GLU A 60 -6.11 6.24 8.69
N GLY A 61 -4.96 5.96 9.31
CA GLY A 61 -3.91 6.94 9.56
C GLY A 61 -3.38 7.58 8.27
N ILE A 62 -3.13 6.78 7.23
CA ILE A 62 -2.74 7.30 5.90
C ILE A 62 -3.84 8.21 5.32
N GLN A 63 -5.11 7.78 5.40
CA GLN A 63 -6.23 8.58 4.90
C GLN A 63 -6.39 9.91 5.65
N GLU A 64 -6.19 9.90 6.97
CA GLU A 64 -6.22 11.11 7.79
C GLU A 64 -5.11 12.09 7.41
N ARG A 65 -3.88 11.61 7.24
CA ARG A 65 -2.77 12.45 6.78
C ARG A 65 -3.06 13.07 5.41
N ILE A 66 -3.61 12.31 4.46
CA ILE A 66 -4.01 12.84 3.15
C ILE A 66 -5.04 13.97 3.30
N ARG A 67 -6.06 13.81 4.15
CA ARG A 67 -7.05 14.86 4.44
C ARG A 67 -6.38 16.09 5.04
N ASN A 68 -5.51 15.92 6.02
CA ASN A 68 -4.80 17.01 6.69
C ASN A 68 -3.92 17.82 5.71
N ILE A 69 -3.19 17.14 4.81
CA ILE A 69 -2.40 17.81 3.76
C ILE A 69 -3.33 18.64 2.86
N ARG A 70 -4.49 18.11 2.47
CA ARG A 70 -5.46 18.83 1.64
C ARG A 70 -6.05 20.06 2.34
N GLU A 71 -6.34 19.95 3.62
CA GLU A 71 -6.85 21.07 4.44
C GLU A 71 -5.79 22.15 4.63
N LEU A 72 -4.53 21.75 4.81
CA LEU A 72 -3.41 22.67 4.89
C LEU A 72 -3.17 23.38 3.55
N ASP A 73 -3.20 22.64 2.42
CA ASP A 73 -3.12 23.19 1.07
C ASP A 73 -4.21 24.24 0.83
N ARG A 74 -5.46 23.94 1.20
CA ARG A 74 -6.59 24.88 1.14
C ARG A 74 -6.36 26.12 2.01
N SER A 75 -5.83 25.94 3.21
CA SER A 75 -5.51 27.06 4.12
C SER A 75 -4.41 27.96 3.55
N ILE A 76 -3.38 27.37 2.94
CA ILE A 76 -2.33 28.12 2.23
C ILE A 76 -2.93 28.91 1.07
N GLN A 77 -3.84 28.32 0.28
CA GLN A 77 -4.53 29.03 -0.81
C GLN A 77 -5.35 30.23 -0.29
N ARG A 78 -6.10 30.06 0.79
CA ARG A 78 -6.86 31.16 1.42
C ARG A 78 -5.96 32.29 1.88
N VAL A 79 -4.86 31.96 2.54
CA VAL A 79 -3.88 32.95 3.02
C VAL A 79 -3.26 33.69 1.84
N PHE A 80 -2.81 32.96 0.82
CA PHE A 80 -2.20 33.54 -0.38
C PHE A 80 -3.15 34.50 -1.10
N LYS A 81 -4.42 34.11 -1.24
CA LYS A 81 -5.47 34.95 -1.83
C LYS A 81 -5.75 36.21 -1.00
N LYS A 82 -5.89 36.08 0.32
CA LYS A 82 -6.37 37.14 1.21
C LYS A 82 -5.32 38.21 1.48
N TRP A 83 -4.08 37.81 1.80
CA TRP A 83 -3.05 38.71 2.31
C TRP A 83 -2.08 39.15 1.20
N ASP A 84 -1.89 40.46 1.05
CA ASP A 84 -1.08 41.01 -0.07
C ASP A 84 0.43 40.93 0.16
N GLU A 85 0.85 41.00 1.41
CA GLU A 85 2.23 40.79 1.84
C GLU A 85 2.75 39.38 1.56
N VAL A 86 1.86 38.41 1.34
CA VAL A 86 2.24 37.03 1.02
C VAL A 86 2.60 36.94 -0.46
N ASP A 87 3.91 36.88 -0.70
CA ASP A 87 4.50 36.67 -2.01
C ASP A 87 4.53 35.19 -2.42
N LEU A 88 4.70 34.95 -3.72
CA LEU A 88 4.73 33.59 -4.27
C LEU A 88 5.93 32.79 -3.76
N ARG A 89 7.04 33.46 -3.41
CA ARG A 89 8.23 32.82 -2.85
C ARG A 89 7.94 32.17 -1.50
N SER A 90 7.18 32.84 -0.64
CA SER A 90 6.77 32.32 0.67
C SER A 90 5.80 31.14 0.50
N VAL A 91 4.89 31.22 -0.47
CA VAL A 91 3.99 30.12 -0.82
C VAL A 91 4.79 28.90 -1.30
N LYS A 92 5.76 29.07 -2.20
CA LYS A 92 6.62 27.98 -2.68
C LYS A 92 7.31 27.22 -1.55
N LYS A 93 7.79 27.92 -0.51
CA LYS A 93 8.35 27.26 0.69
C LYS A 93 7.32 26.34 1.37
N LYS A 94 6.06 26.78 1.47
CA LYS A 94 4.97 25.94 2.00
C LYS A 94 4.60 24.79 1.08
N LEU A 95 4.67 24.96 -0.24
CA LEU A 95 4.45 23.88 -1.20
C LEU A 95 5.52 22.79 -1.13
N ASN A 96 6.77 23.19 -0.87
CA ASN A 96 7.85 22.23 -0.63
C ASN A 96 7.57 21.41 0.64
N GLN A 97 7.14 22.07 1.73
CA GLN A 97 6.72 21.35 2.95
C GLN A 97 5.58 20.35 2.68
N LEU A 98 4.56 20.73 1.89
CA LEU A 98 3.51 19.78 1.50
C LEU A 98 4.05 18.63 0.64
N THR A 99 5.08 18.87 -0.16
CA THR A 99 5.72 17.82 -0.96
C THR A 99 6.48 16.85 -0.08
N ASP A 100 7.19 17.35 0.93
CA ASP A 100 7.87 16.52 1.94
C ASP A 100 6.85 15.68 2.72
N GLU A 101 5.72 16.25 3.14
CA GLU A 101 4.63 15.53 3.81
C GLU A 101 4.03 14.44 2.91
N ARG A 102 3.82 14.72 1.62
CA ARG A 102 3.37 13.71 0.65
C ARG A 102 4.38 12.57 0.55
N ASN A 103 5.67 12.88 0.47
CA ASN A 103 6.72 11.86 0.41
C ASN A 103 6.77 11.01 1.68
N ALA A 104 6.56 11.61 2.86
CA ALA A 104 6.45 10.88 4.12
C ALA A 104 5.25 9.91 4.11
N VAL A 105 4.07 10.37 3.65
CA VAL A 105 2.89 9.51 3.47
C VAL A 105 3.18 8.36 2.50
N LEU A 106 3.88 8.62 1.38
CA LEU A 106 4.26 7.56 0.44
C LEU A 106 5.21 6.54 1.07
N SER A 107 6.17 6.98 1.89
CA SER A 107 7.06 6.08 2.61
C SER A 107 6.30 5.19 3.60
N GLU A 108 5.37 5.76 4.37
CA GLU A 108 4.55 5.01 5.32
C GLU A 108 3.54 4.08 4.63
N SER A 109 3.11 4.44 3.41
CA SER A 109 2.18 3.62 2.64
C SER A 109 2.73 2.23 2.32
N GLN A 110 4.05 2.07 2.23
CA GLN A 110 4.68 0.75 2.05
C GLN A 110 4.49 -0.15 3.27
N SER A 111 4.63 0.40 4.48
CA SER A 111 4.38 -0.35 5.72
C SER A 111 2.90 -0.72 5.84
N CYS A 112 2.01 0.21 5.47
CA CYS A 112 0.56 -0.07 5.40
C CYS A 112 0.24 -1.19 4.40
N GLU A 113 0.86 -1.17 3.22
CA GLU A 113 0.70 -2.25 2.23
C GLU A 113 1.13 -3.61 2.79
N ASN A 114 2.24 -3.68 3.53
CA ASN A 114 2.70 -4.93 4.13
C ASN A 114 1.69 -5.47 5.15
N LEU A 115 1.18 -4.62 6.04
CA LEU A 115 0.15 -4.99 7.02
C LEU A 115 -1.15 -5.47 6.35
N LEU A 116 -1.57 -4.80 5.26
CA LEU A 116 -2.75 -5.21 4.50
C LEU A 116 -2.56 -6.59 3.84
N ASN A 117 -1.38 -6.86 3.26
CA ASN A 117 -1.09 -8.17 2.66
C ASN A 117 -0.99 -9.28 3.72
N GLU A 118 -0.41 -8.99 4.88
CA GLU A 118 -0.34 -9.94 6.00
C GLU A 118 -1.74 -10.30 6.51
N ALA A 119 -2.58 -9.29 6.76
CA ALA A 119 -3.96 -9.52 7.17
C ALA A 119 -4.77 -10.29 6.12
N LEU A 120 -4.55 -10.03 4.82
CA LEU A 120 -5.14 -10.81 3.73
C LEU A 120 -4.72 -12.28 3.80
N GLY A 121 -3.43 -12.57 3.91
CA GLY A 121 -2.92 -13.94 3.98
C GLY A 121 -3.47 -14.72 5.19
N LEU A 122 -3.58 -14.07 6.34
CA LEU A 122 -4.20 -14.67 7.54
C LEU A 122 -5.69 -14.94 7.34
N LEU A 123 -6.43 -14.03 6.70
CA LEU A 123 -7.85 -14.24 6.41
C LEU A 123 -8.08 -15.33 5.35
N GLU A 124 -7.23 -15.44 4.34
CA GLU A 124 -7.28 -16.51 3.32
C GLU A 124 -6.99 -17.89 3.93
N THR A 125 -6.00 -17.95 4.84
CA THR A 125 -5.72 -19.16 5.63
C THR A 125 -6.93 -19.53 6.48
N ARG A 126 -7.50 -18.55 7.20
CA ARG A 126 -8.69 -18.77 8.03
C ARG A 126 -9.92 -19.19 7.21
N MET A 127 -10.07 -18.66 6.01
CA MET A 127 -11.13 -19.06 5.08
C MET A 127 -10.98 -20.52 4.67
N SER A 128 -9.75 -20.93 4.34
CA SER A 128 -9.45 -22.32 3.97
C SER A 128 -9.76 -23.30 5.10
N GLU A 129 -9.37 -22.97 6.34
CA GLU A 129 -9.69 -23.76 7.54
C GLU A 129 -11.21 -23.89 7.75
N LEU A 130 -11.96 -22.79 7.57
CA LEU A 130 -13.42 -22.80 7.72
C LEU A 130 -14.09 -23.64 6.62
N GLU A 131 -13.56 -23.61 5.40
CA GLU A 131 -14.07 -24.40 4.28
C GLU A 131 -13.79 -25.90 4.48
N GLU A 132 -12.63 -26.27 5.03
CA GLU A 132 -12.32 -27.66 5.43
C GLU A 132 -13.26 -28.14 6.56
N GLN A 133 -13.41 -27.33 7.62
CA GLN A 133 -14.32 -27.64 8.73
C GLN A 133 -15.78 -27.76 8.26
N LEU A 134 -16.20 -26.93 7.29
CA LEU A 134 -17.53 -27.03 6.68
C LEU A 134 -17.67 -28.33 5.87
N PHE A 135 -16.65 -28.70 5.11
CA PHE A 135 -16.66 -29.94 4.32
C PHE A 135 -16.80 -31.17 5.21
N ASP A 136 -15.98 -31.29 6.26
CA ASP A 136 -16.04 -32.41 7.21
C ASP A 136 -17.45 -32.57 7.82
N LYS A 137 -18.06 -31.45 8.20
CA LYS A 137 -19.42 -31.44 8.76
C LYS A 137 -20.48 -31.82 7.73
N LEU A 138 -20.34 -31.37 6.48
CA LEU A 138 -21.25 -31.76 5.41
C LEU A 138 -21.16 -33.25 5.11
N VAL A 139 -19.96 -33.84 5.17
CA VAL A 139 -19.76 -35.29 5.06
C VAL A 139 -20.45 -36.03 6.20
N GLU A 140 -20.30 -35.56 7.45
CA GLU A 140 -20.98 -36.16 8.62
C GLU A 140 -22.52 -36.06 8.51
N VAL A 141 -23.03 -34.90 8.08
CA VAL A 141 -24.47 -34.69 7.83
C VAL A 141 -25.00 -35.67 6.77
N GLU A 142 -24.30 -35.79 5.64
CA GLU A 142 -24.74 -36.67 4.56
C GLU A 142 -24.69 -38.14 4.97
N TYR A 143 -23.62 -38.56 5.67
CA TYR A 143 -23.51 -39.91 6.24
C TYR A 143 -24.66 -40.26 7.18
N LEU A 144 -25.08 -39.33 8.05
CA LEU A 144 -26.22 -39.54 8.94
C LEU A 144 -27.55 -39.56 8.17
N ARG A 145 -27.73 -38.71 7.16
CA ARG A 145 -28.94 -38.69 6.32
C ARG A 145 -29.15 -39.97 5.53
N GLU A 146 -28.09 -40.55 4.96
CA GLU A 146 -28.17 -41.84 4.26
C GLU A 146 -28.62 -42.98 5.18
N ARG A 147 -28.34 -42.88 6.48
CA ARG A 147 -28.75 -43.85 7.51
C ARG A 147 -30.18 -43.61 8.03
N GLY A 148 -30.92 -42.65 7.48
CA GLY A 148 -32.19 -42.10 7.98
C GLY A 148 -33.13 -43.06 8.73
N ASP A 149 -33.50 -44.20 8.12
CA ASP A 149 -34.46 -45.16 8.71
C ASP A 149 -33.87 -46.01 9.87
N SER A 150 -32.57 -45.87 10.14
CA SER A 150 -31.80 -46.62 11.14
C SER A 150 -31.15 -45.73 12.20
N LEU A 151 -31.48 -44.43 12.23
CA LEU A 151 -30.95 -43.50 13.22
C LEU A 151 -31.63 -43.70 14.58
N ASN A 152 -30.83 -43.73 15.63
CA ASN A 152 -31.34 -43.61 17.00
C ASN A 152 -31.59 -42.13 17.37
N GLU A 153 -32.32 -41.88 18.46
CA GLU A 153 -32.68 -40.50 18.89
C GLU A 153 -31.45 -39.59 19.10
N ALA A 154 -30.33 -40.16 19.57
CA ALA A 154 -29.08 -39.44 19.78
C ALA A 154 -28.45 -38.99 18.45
N GLU A 155 -28.42 -39.86 17.45
CA GLU A 155 -27.94 -39.54 16.10
C GLU A 155 -28.85 -38.50 15.42
N GLY A 156 -30.17 -38.57 15.62
CA GLY A 156 -31.12 -37.55 15.13
C GLY A 156 -30.89 -36.17 15.76
N SER A 157 -30.53 -36.11 17.05
CA SER A 157 -30.16 -34.86 17.74
C SER A 157 -28.81 -34.31 17.25
N ARG A 158 -27.83 -35.19 17.01
CA ARG A 158 -26.53 -34.83 16.43
C ARG A 158 -26.68 -34.23 15.04
N LEU A 159 -27.54 -34.82 14.19
CA LEU A 159 -27.83 -34.31 12.85
C LEU A 159 -28.33 -32.86 12.89
N LYS A 160 -29.33 -32.56 13.74
CA LYS A 160 -29.84 -31.18 13.89
C LYS A 160 -28.76 -30.21 14.37
N THR A 161 -27.90 -30.65 15.29
CA THR A 161 -26.78 -29.84 15.78
C THR A 161 -25.80 -29.54 14.64
N LEU A 162 -25.42 -30.55 13.86
CA LEU A 162 -24.52 -30.39 12.71
C LEU A 162 -25.10 -29.46 11.64
N GLU A 163 -26.39 -29.57 11.34
CA GLU A 163 -27.06 -28.65 10.40
C GLU A 163 -26.97 -27.19 10.89
N GLY A 164 -27.14 -26.96 12.20
CA GLY A 164 -26.91 -25.64 12.79
C GLY A 164 -25.46 -25.17 12.68
N GLU A 165 -24.50 -26.05 12.96
CA GLU A 165 -23.07 -25.74 12.83
C GLU A 165 -22.69 -25.45 11.37
N VAL A 166 -23.25 -26.16 10.39
CA VAL A 166 -23.05 -25.92 8.94
C VAL A 166 -23.47 -24.49 8.57
N GLU A 167 -24.65 -24.06 9.02
CA GLU A 167 -25.12 -22.68 8.80
C GLU A 167 -24.20 -21.65 9.48
N GLU A 168 -23.72 -21.93 10.69
CA GLU A 168 -22.75 -21.07 11.37
C GLU A 168 -21.44 -20.93 10.58
N HIS A 169 -20.92 -22.03 10.02
CA HIS A 169 -19.68 -22.00 9.24
C HIS A 169 -19.87 -21.25 7.92
N ARG A 170 -21.02 -21.42 7.26
CA ARG A 170 -21.40 -20.63 6.07
C ARG A 170 -21.40 -19.13 6.36
N ASN A 171 -21.97 -18.72 7.50
CA ASN A 171 -21.99 -17.32 7.92
C ASN A 171 -20.57 -16.79 8.18
N LYS A 172 -19.73 -17.54 8.92
CA LYS A 172 -18.33 -17.15 9.15
C LYS A 172 -17.53 -17.01 7.86
N ILE A 173 -17.70 -17.94 6.91
CA ILE A 173 -17.05 -17.86 5.60
C ILE A 173 -17.50 -16.60 4.85
N ALA A 174 -18.80 -16.28 4.86
CA ALA A 174 -19.31 -15.06 4.23
C ALA A 174 -18.72 -13.79 4.85
N GLU A 175 -18.58 -13.74 6.18
CA GLU A 175 -17.94 -12.62 6.89
C GLU A 175 -16.46 -12.47 6.51
N VAL A 176 -15.70 -13.58 6.47
CA VAL A 176 -14.28 -13.56 6.08
C VAL A 176 -14.13 -13.12 4.63
N LYS A 177 -14.97 -13.61 3.71
CA LYS A 177 -14.98 -13.18 2.31
C LYS A 177 -15.22 -11.67 2.17
N LYS A 178 -16.13 -11.11 2.98
CA LYS A 178 -16.36 -9.67 3.02
C LYS A 178 -15.10 -8.91 3.48
N LYS A 179 -14.47 -9.35 4.57
CA LYS A 179 -13.23 -8.73 5.07
C LYS A 179 -12.10 -8.77 4.04
N ILE A 180 -11.93 -9.89 3.35
CA ILE A 180 -10.95 -10.04 2.25
C ILE A 180 -11.23 -9.02 1.15
N SER A 181 -12.48 -8.92 0.68
CA SER A 181 -12.85 -7.95 -0.35
C SER A 181 -12.61 -6.51 0.08
N ASP A 182 -12.95 -6.16 1.33
CA ASP A 182 -12.71 -4.84 1.90
C ASP A 182 -11.21 -4.49 1.96
N LEU A 183 -10.35 -5.46 2.35
CA LEU A 183 -8.91 -5.27 2.36
C LEU A 183 -8.31 -5.15 0.95
N GLN A 184 -8.79 -5.91 -0.02
CA GLN A 184 -8.34 -5.81 -1.42
C GLN A 184 -8.58 -4.40 -1.99
N VAL A 185 -9.74 -3.82 -1.74
CA VAL A 185 -10.04 -2.44 -2.16
C VAL A 185 -9.10 -1.44 -1.49
N LYS A 186 -8.80 -1.61 -0.20
CA LYS A 186 -7.86 -0.74 0.54
C LYS A 186 -6.44 -0.88 0.02
N LEU A 187 -6.01 -2.10 -0.29
CA LEU A 187 -4.71 -2.40 -0.87
C LEU A 187 -4.54 -1.72 -2.24
N ASP A 188 -5.56 -1.81 -3.10
CA ASP A 188 -5.55 -1.13 -4.40
C ASP A 188 -5.48 0.40 -4.25
N ASN A 189 -6.18 0.96 -3.25
CA ASN A 189 -6.08 2.38 -2.94
C ASN A 189 -4.64 2.79 -2.56
N ILE A 190 -3.98 2.01 -1.69
CA ILE A 190 -2.58 2.24 -1.29
C ILE A 190 -1.63 2.11 -2.48
N ARG A 191 -1.77 1.07 -3.31
CA ARG A 191 -0.94 0.87 -4.51
C ARG A 191 -1.11 1.98 -5.55
N SER A 192 -2.30 2.58 -5.62
CA SER A 192 -2.58 3.71 -6.51
C SER A 192 -2.01 5.04 -5.98
N LEU A 193 -1.67 5.11 -4.68
CA LEU A 193 -1.34 6.35 -3.99
C LEU A 193 -0.18 7.12 -4.62
N PRO A 194 0.95 6.50 -5.05
CA PRO A 194 2.03 7.24 -5.72
C PRO A 194 1.58 8.02 -6.95
N ARG A 195 0.55 7.54 -7.65
CA ARG A 195 0.00 8.18 -8.86
C ARG A 195 -1.09 9.20 -8.52
N THR A 196 -1.78 9.04 -7.40
CA THR A 196 -2.99 9.81 -7.05
C THR A 196 -2.76 10.85 -5.95
N ILE A 197 -1.67 10.75 -5.18
CA ILE A 197 -1.43 11.57 -3.98
C ILE A 197 -1.51 13.07 -4.26
N SER A 198 -0.92 13.55 -5.35
CA SER A 198 -0.97 14.97 -5.73
C SER A 198 -2.40 15.43 -5.98
N LYS A 199 -3.24 14.59 -6.61
CA LYS A 199 -4.65 14.90 -6.86
C LYS A 199 -5.48 14.86 -5.57
N LEU A 200 -5.22 13.89 -4.69
CA LEU A 200 -5.94 13.73 -3.43
C LEU A 200 -5.64 14.85 -2.43
N THR A 201 -4.43 15.40 -2.48
CA THR A 201 -3.94 16.41 -1.53
C THR A 201 -3.96 17.84 -2.05
N THR A 202 -4.18 18.07 -3.34
CA THR A 202 -4.29 19.43 -3.90
C THR A 202 -5.73 19.90 -3.89
N SER A 203 -6.01 21.03 -3.23
CA SER A 203 -7.33 21.64 -3.23
C SER A 203 -7.55 22.48 -4.49
N THR A 204 -8.77 22.46 -5.05
CA THR A 204 -9.17 23.35 -6.15
C THR A 204 -10.25 24.35 -5.73
N GLU A 205 -10.75 24.26 -4.50
CA GLU A 205 -11.93 24.98 -4.03
C GLU A 205 -11.75 26.50 -4.01
N GLU A 206 -10.56 27.00 -3.68
CA GLU A 206 -10.30 28.44 -3.65
C GLU A 206 -9.96 28.99 -5.04
N ALA A 207 -9.31 28.19 -5.88
CA ALA A 207 -8.83 28.62 -7.19
C ALA A 207 -9.92 28.57 -8.28
N GLU A 208 -10.80 27.57 -8.26
CA GLU A 208 -11.78 27.37 -9.32
C GLU A 208 -12.78 28.54 -9.47
N PRO A 209 -13.30 29.15 -8.38
CA PRO A 209 -14.12 30.36 -8.50
C PRO A 209 -13.34 31.53 -9.13
N LEU A 210 -12.06 31.70 -8.78
CA LEU A 210 -11.22 32.77 -9.30
C LEU A 210 -10.89 32.59 -10.78
N TYR A 211 -10.74 31.35 -11.23
CA TYR A 211 -10.61 31.04 -12.66
C TYR A 211 -11.83 31.51 -13.44
N LYS A 212 -13.04 31.22 -12.94
CA LYS A 212 -14.29 31.67 -13.56
C LYS A 212 -14.39 33.20 -13.61
N GLU A 213 -13.99 33.90 -12.54
CA GLU A 213 -13.92 35.36 -12.52
C GLU A 213 -12.95 35.93 -13.56
N LEU A 214 -11.76 35.32 -13.71
CA LEU A 214 -10.78 35.71 -14.72
C LEU A 214 -11.33 35.53 -16.14
N VAL A 215 -11.92 34.37 -16.43
CA VAL A 215 -12.54 34.11 -17.75
C VAL A 215 -13.66 35.12 -18.04
N ALA A 216 -14.51 35.41 -17.04
CA ALA A 216 -15.59 36.39 -17.20
C ALA A 216 -15.04 37.82 -17.47
N LYS A 217 -13.95 38.22 -16.80
CA LYS A 217 -13.31 39.52 -17.00
C LYS A 217 -12.72 39.67 -18.40
N TYR A 218 -11.93 38.69 -18.83
CA TYR A 218 -11.18 38.77 -20.08
C TYR A 218 -12.00 38.34 -21.30
N ARG A 219 -13.12 37.63 -21.10
CA ARG A 219 -13.98 37.06 -22.14
C ARG A 219 -13.24 36.18 -23.15
N ASP A 220 -12.10 35.63 -22.72
CA ASP A 220 -11.20 34.82 -23.53
C ASP A 220 -10.58 33.76 -22.62
N GLU A 221 -11.18 32.57 -22.64
CA GLU A 221 -10.72 31.45 -21.82
C GLU A 221 -9.34 30.96 -22.24
N THR A 222 -9.07 30.93 -23.54
CA THR A 222 -7.80 30.45 -24.09
C THR A 222 -6.65 31.33 -23.61
N ARG A 223 -6.83 32.66 -23.65
CA ARG A 223 -5.82 33.59 -23.15
C ARG A 223 -5.57 33.43 -21.64
N VAL A 224 -6.63 33.24 -20.85
CA VAL A 224 -6.49 33.02 -19.40
C VAL A 224 -5.77 31.70 -19.12
N ALA A 225 -6.12 30.62 -19.81
CA ALA A 225 -5.48 29.33 -19.69
C ALA A 225 -3.99 29.39 -20.08
N SER A 226 -3.64 30.03 -21.18
CA SER A 226 -2.24 30.22 -21.59
C SER A 226 -1.43 31.06 -20.60
N ALA A 227 -2.05 32.08 -19.98
CA ALA A 227 -1.39 32.87 -18.94
C ALA A 227 -1.13 32.06 -17.66
N ILE A 228 -2.09 31.21 -17.26
CA ILE A 228 -1.93 30.29 -16.13
C ILE A 228 -0.81 29.29 -16.41
N GLU A 229 -0.81 28.67 -17.60
CA GLU A 229 0.21 27.71 -17.99
C GLU A 229 1.60 28.35 -18.01
N LYS A 230 1.71 29.57 -18.53
CA LYS A 230 2.96 30.34 -18.49
C LYS A 230 3.45 30.57 -17.05
N ILE A 231 2.56 30.97 -16.14
CA ILE A 231 2.92 31.14 -14.72
C ILE A 231 3.34 29.80 -14.10
N MET A 232 2.66 28.70 -14.42
CA MET A 232 3.03 27.37 -13.93
C MET A 232 4.45 26.99 -14.37
N GLN A 233 4.82 27.29 -15.61
CA GLN A 233 6.15 27.00 -16.17
C GLN A 233 7.23 27.94 -15.61
N ASP A 234 6.99 29.24 -15.63
CA ASP A 234 7.95 30.26 -15.19
C ASP A 234 8.21 30.16 -13.67
N GLU A 235 7.16 29.92 -12.89
CA GLU A 235 7.24 29.88 -11.44
C GLU A 235 7.36 28.46 -10.89
N GLY A 236 7.09 27.40 -11.64
CA GLY A 236 7.13 26.03 -11.13
C GLY A 236 6.12 25.77 -10.02
N VAL A 237 4.90 26.30 -10.15
CA VAL A 237 3.80 26.13 -9.18
C VAL A 237 2.62 25.40 -9.81
N SER A 238 1.81 24.74 -8.98
CA SER A 238 0.62 24.03 -9.48
C SER A 238 -0.48 25.01 -9.92
N ARG A 239 -1.38 24.50 -10.79
CA ARG A 239 -2.48 25.28 -11.39
C ARG A 239 -3.28 26.13 -10.39
N PRO A 240 -3.70 25.64 -9.21
CA PRO A 240 -4.44 26.45 -8.24
C PRO A 240 -3.69 27.72 -7.82
N TYR A 241 -2.39 27.64 -7.59
CA TYR A 241 -1.58 28.77 -7.17
C TYR A 241 -1.28 29.74 -8.32
N ALA A 242 -1.12 29.24 -9.54
CA ALA A 242 -0.99 30.07 -10.72
C ALA A 242 -2.29 30.89 -10.98
N ILE A 243 -3.46 30.29 -10.78
CA ILE A 243 -4.75 31.00 -10.86
C ILE A 243 -4.83 32.11 -9.81
N ILE A 244 -4.53 31.82 -8.55
CA ILE A 244 -4.58 32.82 -7.46
C ILE A 244 -3.59 33.95 -7.75
N HIS A 245 -2.39 33.63 -8.23
CA HIS A 245 -1.38 34.63 -8.58
C HIS A 245 -1.84 35.56 -9.70
N LEU A 246 -2.35 34.98 -10.80
CA LEU A 246 -2.91 35.75 -11.92
C LEU A 246 -4.08 36.63 -11.47
N TRP A 247 -4.98 36.09 -10.65
CA TRP A 247 -6.12 36.82 -10.11
C TRP A 247 -5.68 38.02 -9.25
N LYS A 248 -4.70 37.83 -8.34
CA LYS A 248 -4.15 38.95 -7.53
C LYS A 248 -3.56 40.05 -8.42
N ALA A 249 -2.83 39.67 -9.47
CA ALA A 249 -2.23 40.63 -10.40
C ALA A 249 -3.27 41.38 -11.25
N ALA A 250 -4.36 40.70 -11.64
CA ALA A 250 -5.35 41.21 -12.57
C ALA A 250 -6.49 42.01 -11.90
N LEU A 251 -6.92 41.62 -10.70
CA LEU A 251 -8.22 42.03 -10.14
C LEU A 251 -8.14 42.69 -8.77
N LYS A 252 -7.03 42.54 -8.03
CA LYS A 252 -6.90 43.20 -6.74
C LYS A 252 -6.40 44.64 -6.97
N PRO A 253 -7.09 45.67 -6.46
CA PRO A 253 -6.65 47.05 -6.62
C PRO A 253 -5.26 47.18 -6.02
N ARG A 254 -4.27 47.58 -6.83
CA ARG A 254 -3.00 48.08 -6.28
C ARG A 254 -3.39 49.28 -5.43
N VAL A 255 -3.18 49.19 -4.12
CA VAL A 255 -3.27 50.36 -3.25
C VAL A 255 -2.16 51.29 -3.71
N SER A 256 -2.49 52.19 -4.63
CA SER A 256 -1.68 53.33 -4.99
C SER A 256 -1.64 54.24 -3.77
N GLY A 257 -0.54 54.20 -3.03
CA GLY A 257 -0.27 55.18 -1.99
C GLY A 257 0.74 54.74 -0.95
N GLN A 258 2.00 55.11 -1.19
CA GLN A 258 2.86 55.94 -0.33
C GLN A 258 4.24 55.96 -1.02
N SER A 259 4.50 56.99 -1.83
CA SER A 259 5.16 58.26 -1.45
C SER A 259 6.62 58.06 -1.11
#